data_AF-A0A961AKX3-F1
#
_entry.id   AF-A0A961AKX3-F1
#
_cell.length_a   1.000
_cell.length_b   1.000
_cell.length_c   1.000
_cell.angle_alpha   90.00
_cell.angle_beta   90.00
_cell.angle_gamma   90.00
#
_symmetry.space_group_name_H-M   'P 1'
#
loop_
_entity.id
_entity.type
_entity.pdbx_description
1 polymer ?
#
loop_
_entity_poly.entity_id
_entity_poly.type
_entity_poly.pdbx_seq_one_letter_code
_entity_poly.pdbx_strand_id
1 'polypeptide(L)'
;MGLPGLEEGGDAPDRGEATAEGQGVARVQLEGSAALELDYAIPAALRGRLQVGARVMVPLQKQEVPAVVLQVMETSPHAKLREVLRLVGSRPMFSEAMLKLANWISEYYVAPLPTVLRTMLPQAVRKKPENFLTDSEIALARAWDDAEVEALSRRAPMQGRILEMVRAQGGRVTLSALRRELKQATGLVKSLVEKGWLSRAEVRVERDPFQDETFLPSAALTLTEEQAVCLEAVQEALKTPTEARPLLLHGVTGSGKTEVYLQAIAGVLEAGKTALVLVPEISLTPQTIERFKARYSDRTERVAVLHSLLSEGERHDEWYKIHEGKADIVIGARSAIFAPLERLGIIIVDEEHEPS
;
A
#
# COMPACT_ATOMS: atom_id res chain seq x y z
N MET A 1 -30.79 62.06 2.84
CA MET A 1 -29.64 62.81 2.30
C MET A 1 -28.42 61.90 2.41
N GLY A 2 -27.63 61.77 1.34
CA GLY A 2 -26.55 60.77 1.18
C GLY A 2 -25.37 60.93 2.17
N LEU A 3 -24.31 60.14 2.19
CA LEU A 3 -23.54 59.26 1.27
C LEU A 3 -22.57 58.46 2.22
N PRO A 4 -21.45 57.82 1.82
CA PRO A 4 -21.13 56.89 0.71
C PRO A 4 -20.34 55.62 1.16
N GLY A 5 -20.11 54.70 0.22
CA GLY A 5 -18.77 54.11 0.00
C GLY A 5 -18.44 52.77 0.67
N LEU A 6 -18.50 51.68 -0.12
CA LEU A 6 -17.44 50.67 -0.13
C LEU A 6 -17.26 50.19 -1.57
N GLU A 7 -16.10 50.54 -2.13
CA GLU A 7 -15.59 50.12 -3.42
C GLU A 7 -15.21 48.63 -3.44
N GLU A 8 -15.09 48.17 -4.67
CA GLU A 8 -14.79 46.85 -5.19
C GLU A 8 -13.52 46.19 -4.63
N GLY A 9 -13.48 44.85 -4.72
CA GLY A 9 -12.24 44.11 -4.56
C GLY A 9 -12.39 42.60 -4.71
N GLY A 10 -12.09 42.10 -5.90
CA GLY A 10 -11.53 40.75 -6.08
C GLY A 10 -12.38 39.75 -6.84
N ASP A 11 -12.45 39.92 -8.16
CA ASP A 11 -12.86 38.87 -9.09
C ASP A 11 -11.93 37.66 -8.94
N ALA A 12 -12.50 36.48 -8.69
CA ALA A 12 -11.75 35.23 -8.63
C ALA A 12 -11.36 34.82 -10.06
N PRO A 13 -10.14 34.35 -10.32
CA PRO A 13 -9.71 34.08 -11.68
C PRO A 13 -10.59 32.99 -12.30
N ASP A 14 -11.23 33.35 -13.42
CA ASP A 14 -11.97 32.46 -14.30
C ASP A 14 -11.03 31.34 -14.74
N ARG A 15 -11.25 30.13 -14.20
CA ARG A 15 -10.44 28.94 -14.51
C ARG A 15 -11.01 28.33 -15.78
N GLY A 16 -10.25 28.54 -16.87
CA GLY A 16 -10.65 28.36 -18.26
C GLY A 16 -11.49 27.11 -18.59
N GLU A 17 -12.52 27.35 -19.39
CA GLU A 17 -13.32 26.33 -20.06
C GLU A 17 -12.58 25.82 -21.31
N ALA A 18 -12.49 24.50 -21.49
CA ALA A 18 -11.90 23.88 -22.67
C ALA A 18 -12.96 23.12 -23.48
N THR A 19 -12.82 23.14 -24.82
CA THR A 19 -13.68 22.40 -25.75
C THR A 19 -13.26 20.93 -25.81
N ALA A 20 -14.24 20.01 -25.78
CA ALA A 20 -14.02 18.56 -25.65
C ALA A 20 -13.42 17.87 -26.90
N GLU A 21 -13.20 18.57 -28.02
CA GLU A 21 -12.68 17.96 -29.24
C GLU A 21 -11.17 17.68 -29.14
N GLY A 22 -10.79 16.39 -29.15
CA GLY A 22 -9.39 15.93 -29.13
C GLY A 22 -8.74 15.88 -27.75
N GLN A 23 -9.50 16.10 -26.69
CA GLN A 23 -9.05 15.97 -25.30
C GLN A 23 -9.73 14.73 -24.70
N GLY A 24 -8.97 13.70 -24.32
CA GLY A 24 -9.56 12.54 -23.65
C GLY A 24 -10.41 12.94 -22.45
N VAL A 25 -11.46 12.18 -22.16
CA VAL A 25 -12.45 12.45 -21.11
C VAL A 25 -12.33 11.40 -20.01
N ALA A 26 -12.40 11.82 -18.76
CA ALA A 26 -12.50 10.94 -17.60
C ALA A 26 -13.91 11.03 -17.01
N ARG A 27 -14.62 9.89 -16.94
CA ARG A 27 -15.82 9.76 -16.11
C ARG A 27 -15.39 9.40 -14.70
N VAL A 28 -15.83 10.19 -13.72
CA VAL A 28 -15.40 10.04 -12.32
C VAL A 28 -16.58 9.91 -11.38
N GLN A 29 -16.43 9.07 -10.36
CA GLN A 29 -17.33 8.99 -9.21
C GLN A 29 -16.83 9.93 -8.12
N LEU A 30 -17.62 10.93 -7.74
CA LEU A 30 -17.30 11.79 -6.61
C LEU A 30 -17.35 11.01 -5.29
N GLU A 31 -16.40 11.24 -4.37
CA GLU A 31 -16.39 10.61 -3.04
C GLU A 31 -17.23 11.35 -1.98
N GLY A 32 -17.94 12.40 -2.41
CA GLY A 32 -18.82 13.21 -1.57
C GLY A 32 -20.15 12.55 -1.25
N SER A 33 -21.04 13.29 -0.57
CA SER A 33 -22.38 12.84 -0.22
C SER A 33 -23.32 12.68 -1.42
N ALA A 34 -22.99 13.29 -2.56
CA ALA A 34 -23.73 13.15 -3.79
C ALA A 34 -23.13 11.99 -4.62
N ALA A 35 -23.92 10.94 -4.87
CA ALA A 35 -23.57 9.84 -5.76
C ALA A 35 -23.66 10.28 -7.24
N LEU A 36 -22.87 11.28 -7.61
CA LEU A 36 -22.83 11.83 -8.95
C LEU A 36 -21.62 11.27 -9.70
N GLU A 37 -21.90 10.70 -10.86
CA GLU A 37 -20.90 10.47 -11.91
C GLU A 37 -20.87 11.69 -12.82
N LEU A 38 -19.67 12.21 -13.06
CA LEU A 38 -19.46 13.41 -13.87
C LEU A 38 -18.31 13.20 -14.86
N ASP A 39 -18.42 13.80 -16.04
CA ASP A 39 -17.38 13.80 -17.05
C ASP A 39 -16.46 15.03 -16.88
N TYR A 40 -15.15 14.84 -16.99
CA TYR A 40 -14.14 15.90 -16.97
C TYR A 40 -13.16 15.71 -18.12
N ALA A 41 -12.65 16.82 -18.67
CA ALA A 41 -11.57 16.78 -19.66
C ALA A 41 -10.24 16.40 -19.00
N ILE A 42 -9.42 15.61 -19.70
CA ILE A 42 -8.08 15.21 -19.26
C ILE A 42 -7.06 16.23 -19.81
N PRO A 43 -6.46 17.07 -18.93
CA PRO A 43 -5.47 18.05 -19.37
C PRO A 43 -4.23 17.36 -19.94
N ALA A 44 -3.52 18.05 -20.84
CA ALA A 44 -2.35 17.50 -21.53
C ALA A 44 -1.31 16.89 -20.57
N ALA A 45 -1.10 17.48 -19.40
CA ALA A 45 -0.15 17.01 -18.38
C ALA A 45 -0.51 15.65 -17.75
N LEU A 46 -1.78 15.22 -17.85
CA LEU A 46 -2.27 13.96 -17.30
C LEU A 46 -2.55 12.89 -18.38
N ARG A 47 -2.41 13.24 -19.67
CA ARG A 47 -2.61 12.29 -20.78
C ARG A 47 -1.60 11.14 -20.68
N GLY A 48 -2.08 9.91 -20.86
CA GLY A 48 -1.28 8.69 -20.71
C GLY A 48 -0.94 8.30 -19.26
N ARG A 49 -1.15 9.18 -18.29
CA ARG A 49 -0.93 8.90 -16.85
C ARG A 49 -2.23 8.59 -16.10
N LEU A 50 -3.33 9.23 -16.50
CA LEU A 50 -4.63 8.99 -15.90
C LEU A 50 -5.20 7.65 -16.39
N GLN A 51 -5.53 6.79 -15.45
CA GLN A 51 -6.00 5.42 -15.68
C GLN A 51 -7.29 5.18 -14.88
N VAL A 52 -8.07 4.19 -15.29
CA VAL A 52 -9.21 3.70 -14.50
C VAL A 52 -8.76 3.25 -13.11
N GLY A 53 -9.54 3.57 -12.09
CA GLY A 53 -9.20 3.33 -10.68
C GLY A 53 -8.22 4.35 -10.07
N ALA A 54 -7.73 5.31 -10.87
CA ALA A 54 -6.98 6.44 -10.34
C ALA A 54 -7.89 7.34 -9.51
N ARG A 55 -7.33 7.88 -8.43
CA ARG A 55 -7.98 8.89 -7.62
C ARG A 55 -7.49 10.26 -8.08
N VAL A 56 -8.40 11.22 -8.20
CA VAL A 56 -8.13 12.55 -8.77
C VAL A 56 -8.80 13.62 -7.93
N MET A 57 -8.29 14.85 -8.01
CA MET A 57 -9.00 16.04 -7.55
C MET A 57 -9.67 16.72 -8.73
N VAL A 58 -10.95 17.03 -8.59
CA VAL A 58 -11.76 17.69 -9.63
C VAL A 58 -12.46 18.94 -9.07
N PRO A 59 -12.73 19.96 -9.91
CA PRO A 59 -13.42 21.15 -9.46
C PRO A 59 -14.94 20.94 -9.44
N LEU A 60 -15.57 21.04 -8.27
CA LEU A 60 -17.02 21.03 -8.11
C LEU A 60 -17.50 22.37 -7.55
N GLN A 61 -18.19 23.15 -8.38
CA GLN A 61 -18.61 24.52 -8.04
C GLN A 61 -17.42 25.37 -7.55
N LYS A 62 -17.40 25.74 -6.26
CA LYS A 62 -16.37 26.55 -5.59
C LYS A 62 -15.34 25.71 -4.80
N GLN A 63 -15.38 24.38 -4.89
CA GLN A 63 -14.57 23.48 -4.08
C GLN A 63 -13.78 22.50 -4.96
N GLU A 64 -12.68 21.97 -4.41
CA GLU A 64 -11.97 20.82 -4.99
C GLU A 64 -12.40 19.57 -4.24
N VAL A 65 -12.85 18.55 -4.97
CA VAL A 65 -13.36 17.30 -4.38
C VAL A 65 -12.58 16.10 -4.90
N PRO A 66 -12.31 15.09 -4.05
CA PRO A 66 -11.73 13.84 -4.49
C PRO A 66 -12.77 13.01 -5.27
N ALA A 67 -12.30 12.34 -6.31
CA ALA A 67 -13.09 11.46 -7.16
C ALA A 67 -12.26 10.26 -7.64
N VAL A 68 -12.93 9.17 -7.98
CA VAL A 68 -12.32 7.97 -8.56
C VAL A 68 -12.66 7.91 -10.05
N VAL A 69 -11.66 7.72 -10.90
CA VAL A 69 -11.84 7.53 -12.34
C VAL A 69 -12.48 6.17 -12.59
N LEU A 70 -13.71 6.17 -13.09
CA LEU A 70 -14.43 4.94 -13.46
C LEU A 70 -14.13 4.53 -14.91
N GLN A 71 -13.97 5.51 -15.80
CA GLN A 71 -13.75 5.27 -17.22
C GLN A 71 -12.92 6.38 -17.86
N VAL A 72 -12.12 6.02 -18.85
CA VAL A 72 -11.43 6.95 -19.76
C VAL A 72 -12.03 6.77 -21.15
N MET A 73 -12.45 7.87 -21.78
CA MET A 73 -13.20 7.92 -23.04
C MET A 73 -12.57 8.95 -23.99
N GLU A 74 -12.89 8.89 -25.28
CA GLU A 74 -12.42 9.90 -26.25
C GLU A 74 -13.32 11.14 -26.30
N THR A 75 -14.62 10.96 -26.07
CA THR A 75 -15.63 12.01 -26.22
C THR A 75 -16.63 11.97 -25.07
N SER A 76 -17.24 13.11 -24.75
CA SER A 76 -18.38 13.23 -23.85
C SER A 76 -19.61 13.73 -24.61
N PRO A 77 -20.84 13.33 -24.22
CA PRO A 77 -22.05 13.98 -24.72
C PRO A 77 -22.16 15.46 -24.30
N HIS A 78 -21.32 15.92 -23.36
CA HIS A 78 -21.31 17.30 -22.88
C HIS A 78 -20.24 18.14 -23.60
N ALA A 79 -20.67 19.27 -24.16
CA ALA A 79 -19.80 20.14 -24.96
C ALA A 79 -18.77 20.93 -24.14
N LYS A 80 -19.12 21.33 -22.90
CA LYS A 80 -18.27 22.09 -22.00
C LYS A 80 -17.89 21.22 -20.80
N LEU A 81 -16.61 20.90 -20.69
CA LEU A 81 -16.07 20.12 -19.58
C LEU A 81 -15.06 20.95 -18.80
N ARG A 82 -15.12 20.84 -17.48
CA ARG A 82 -14.01 21.28 -16.63
C ARG A 82 -12.90 20.24 -16.70
N GLU A 83 -11.66 20.67 -16.45
CA GLU A 83 -10.51 19.75 -16.44
C GLU A 83 -10.34 19.06 -15.08
N VAL A 84 -9.78 17.85 -15.11
CA VAL A 84 -9.22 17.19 -13.92
C VAL A 84 -8.04 18.03 -13.40
N LEU A 85 -8.00 18.34 -12.10
CA LEU A 85 -6.99 19.23 -11.53
C LEU A 85 -5.63 18.52 -11.35
N ARG A 86 -5.65 17.33 -10.72
CA ARG A 86 -4.45 16.55 -10.41
C ARG A 86 -4.79 15.11 -10.04
N LEU A 87 -3.82 14.22 -10.23
CA LEU A 87 -3.83 12.87 -9.66
C LEU A 87 -3.60 12.94 -8.14
N VAL A 88 -4.24 12.02 -7.42
CA VAL A 88 -4.03 11.76 -6.00
C VAL A 88 -3.22 10.47 -5.90
N GLY A 89 -1.92 10.63 -5.61
CA GLY A 89 -0.96 9.54 -5.66
C GLY A 89 -0.38 9.29 -7.06
N SER A 90 0.56 8.36 -7.12
CA SER A 90 1.34 8.03 -8.32
C SER A 90 0.77 6.87 -9.17
N ARG A 91 -0.18 6.09 -8.65
CA ARG A 91 -0.76 4.90 -9.30
C ARG A 91 -2.27 4.76 -9.01
N PRO A 92 -3.03 3.97 -9.80
CA PRO A 92 -4.43 3.67 -9.50
C PRO A 92 -4.63 3.00 -8.15
N MET A 93 -5.46 3.57 -7.28
CA MET A 93 -5.70 2.99 -5.94
C MET A 93 -6.68 1.84 -5.96
N PHE A 94 -7.43 1.69 -7.05
CA PHE A 94 -8.40 0.63 -7.26
C PHE A 94 -8.02 -0.16 -8.50
N SER A 95 -7.91 -1.47 -8.37
CA SER A 95 -7.80 -2.35 -9.53
C SER A 95 -9.16 -2.50 -10.23
N GLU A 96 -9.14 -2.98 -11.47
CA GLU A 96 -10.39 -3.28 -12.20
C GLU A 96 -11.25 -4.30 -11.44
N ALA A 97 -10.64 -5.30 -10.81
CA ALA A 97 -11.34 -6.28 -9.97
C ALA A 97 -12.00 -5.62 -8.74
N MET A 98 -11.31 -4.67 -8.09
CA MET A 98 -11.88 -3.91 -6.98
C MET A 98 -13.06 -3.05 -7.42
N LEU A 99 -12.99 -2.41 -8.60
CA LEU A 99 -14.12 -1.62 -9.13
C LEU A 99 -15.32 -2.52 -9.48
N LYS A 100 -15.09 -3.69 -10.08
CA LYS A 100 -16.13 -4.69 -10.33
C LYS A 100 -16.78 -5.16 -9.02
N LEU A 101 -15.95 -5.45 -8.00
CA LEU A 101 -16.43 -5.80 -6.67
C LEU A 101 -17.22 -4.64 -6.03
N ALA A 102 -16.77 -3.39 -6.19
CA ALA A 102 -17.44 -2.23 -5.64
C ALA A 102 -18.84 -2.05 -6.24
N ASN A 103 -18.96 -2.22 -7.56
CA ASN A 103 -20.24 -2.19 -8.24
C ASN A 103 -21.15 -3.33 -7.78
N TRP A 104 -20.64 -4.57 -7.69
CA TRP A 104 -21.41 -5.69 -7.18
C TRP A 104 -21.91 -5.47 -5.74
N ILE A 105 -21.05 -4.97 -4.84
CA ILE A 105 -21.43 -4.62 -3.46
C ILE A 105 -22.51 -3.53 -3.47
N SER A 106 -22.32 -2.49 -4.30
CA SER A 106 -23.25 -1.37 -4.40
C SER A 106 -24.64 -1.83 -4.84
N GLU A 107 -24.71 -2.66 -5.88
CA GLU A 107 -25.95 -3.22 -6.42
C GLU A 107 -26.62 -4.20 -5.46
N TYR A 108 -25.85 -5.18 -4.96
CA TYR A 108 -26.39 -6.27 -4.13
C TYR A 108 -26.86 -5.77 -2.76
N TYR A 109 -26.08 -4.92 -2.10
CA TYR A 109 -26.40 -4.39 -0.77
C TYR A 109 -27.13 -3.05 -0.81
N VAL A 110 -27.44 -2.51 -2.00
CA VAL A 110 -28.12 -1.23 -2.19
C VAL A 110 -27.39 -0.09 -1.44
N ALA A 111 -26.05 -0.13 -1.50
CA ALA A 111 -25.18 0.84 -0.86
C ALA A 111 -24.66 1.85 -1.90
N PRO A 112 -24.58 3.16 -1.62
CA PRO A 112 -24.03 4.11 -2.57
C PRO A 112 -22.58 3.76 -2.97
N LEU A 113 -22.29 3.68 -4.27
CA LEU A 113 -20.95 3.37 -4.79
C LEU A 113 -19.83 4.23 -4.17
N PRO A 114 -19.99 5.56 -3.97
CA PRO A 114 -19.00 6.37 -3.26
C PRO A 114 -18.66 5.86 -1.87
N THR A 115 -19.66 5.37 -1.13
CA THR A 115 -19.48 4.82 0.22
C THR A 115 -18.69 3.52 0.15
N VAL A 116 -19.01 2.66 -0.82
CA VAL A 116 -18.29 1.40 -1.03
C VAL A 116 -16.83 1.65 -1.38
N LEU A 117 -16.55 2.48 -2.39
CA LEU A 117 -15.19 2.85 -2.79
C LEU A 117 -14.40 3.47 -1.63
N ARG A 118 -15.06 4.35 -0.86
CA ARG A 118 -14.47 4.96 0.33
C ARG A 118 -14.13 3.94 1.42
N THR A 119 -14.91 2.87 1.58
CA THR A 119 -14.66 1.81 2.58
C THR A 119 -13.55 0.85 2.18
N MET A 120 -13.30 0.70 0.88
CA MET A 120 -12.23 -0.16 0.37
C MET A 120 -10.82 0.38 0.64
N LEU A 121 -10.68 1.68 0.92
CA LEU A 121 -9.39 2.30 1.26
C LEU A 121 -9.24 2.55 2.76
N PRO A 122 -8.11 2.16 3.38
CA PRO A 122 -7.79 2.54 4.75
C PRO A 122 -7.85 4.07 4.93
N GLN A 123 -8.28 4.52 6.11
CA GLN A 123 -8.41 5.94 6.41
C GLN A 123 -7.09 6.71 6.20
N ALA A 124 -5.96 6.11 6.59
CA ALA A 124 -4.63 6.69 6.42
C ALA A 124 -4.29 6.94 4.95
N VAL A 125 -4.52 5.95 4.08
CA VAL A 125 -4.34 6.05 2.62
C VAL A 125 -5.31 7.07 2.02
N ARG A 126 -6.56 7.07 2.47
CA ARG A 126 -7.59 7.98 1.94
C ARG A 126 -7.33 9.45 2.27
N LYS A 127 -6.84 9.77 3.48
CA LYS A 127 -6.59 11.17 3.88
C LYS A 127 -5.25 11.68 3.36
N LYS A 128 -4.21 10.84 3.42
CA LYS A 128 -2.84 11.23 3.11
C LYS A 128 -2.12 10.08 2.38
N PRO A 129 -2.43 9.86 1.10
CA PRO A 129 -1.99 8.66 0.39
C PRO A 129 -0.48 8.52 0.29
N GLU A 130 0.28 9.60 0.10
CA GLU A 130 1.74 9.50 0.00
C GLU A 130 2.43 10.06 1.24
N ASN A 131 1.83 9.86 2.42
CA ASN A 131 2.39 10.28 3.71
C ASN A 131 3.21 9.16 4.33
N PHE A 132 4.32 8.87 3.65
CA PHE A 132 5.35 7.95 4.13
C PHE A 132 6.13 8.57 5.27
N LEU A 133 6.55 7.74 6.23
CA LEU A 133 7.55 8.16 7.19
C LEU A 133 8.88 8.31 6.45
N THR A 134 9.55 9.45 6.62
CA THR A 134 10.88 9.69 6.07
C THR A 134 11.90 9.83 7.18
N ASP A 135 13.12 9.43 6.89
CA ASP A 135 14.29 9.71 7.71
C ASP A 135 15.46 10.12 6.81
N SER A 136 16.53 10.61 7.42
CA SER A 136 17.77 10.92 6.74
C SER A 136 18.66 9.69 6.70
N GLU A 137 18.86 9.13 5.50
CA GLU A 137 19.93 8.17 5.26
C GLU A 137 21.27 8.90 5.28
N ILE A 138 22.17 8.36 6.08
CA ILE A 138 23.55 8.78 6.21
C ILE A 138 24.40 7.68 5.58
N ALA A 139 25.08 8.02 4.49
CA ALA A 139 25.92 7.08 3.76
C ALA A 139 27.37 7.58 3.70
N LEU A 140 28.32 6.66 3.52
CA LEU A 140 29.71 7.04 3.25
C LEU A 140 29.77 7.81 1.92
N ALA A 141 30.31 9.03 1.93
CA ALA A 141 30.42 9.83 0.71
C ALA A 141 31.40 9.23 -0.32
N ARG A 142 32.36 8.44 0.17
CA ARG A 142 33.31 7.64 -0.61
C ARG A 142 33.82 6.48 0.26
N ALA A 143 34.53 5.54 -0.36
CA ALA A 143 35.33 4.59 0.41
C ALA A 143 36.49 5.32 1.07
N TRP A 144 36.67 5.12 2.38
CA TRP A 144 37.78 5.63 3.17
C TRP A 144 38.72 4.48 3.48
N ASP A 145 40.02 4.73 3.47
CA ASP A 145 40.97 3.75 3.96
C ASP A 145 41.00 3.72 5.51
N ASP A 146 41.52 2.64 6.08
CA ASP A 146 41.57 2.47 7.53
C ASP A 146 42.44 3.54 8.22
N ALA A 147 43.44 4.08 7.53
CA ALA A 147 44.35 5.09 8.07
C ALA A 147 43.68 6.47 8.19
N GLU A 148 42.85 6.86 7.22
CA GLU A 148 42.03 8.07 7.24
C GLU A 148 41.02 8.03 8.39
N VAL A 149 40.35 6.88 8.56
CA VAL A 149 39.39 6.68 9.66
C VAL A 149 40.11 6.69 11.01
N GLU A 150 41.26 6.01 11.14
CA GLU A 150 42.02 6.00 12.39
C GLU A 150 42.54 7.40 12.77
N ALA A 151 43.05 8.16 11.79
CA ALA A 151 43.49 9.54 12.01
C ALA A 151 42.35 10.44 12.48
N LEU A 152 41.14 10.27 11.93
CA LEU A 152 39.95 11.00 12.38
C LEU A 152 39.51 10.54 13.78
N SER A 153 39.48 9.23 14.05
CA SER A 153 39.13 8.66 15.36
C SER A 153 40.07 9.16 16.46
N ARG A 154 41.37 9.36 16.18
CA ARG A 154 42.32 9.95 17.14
C ARG A 154 42.04 11.44 17.43
N ARG A 155 41.65 12.22 16.42
CA ARG A 155 41.40 13.67 16.56
C ARG A 155 40.00 13.99 17.10
N ALA A 156 39.01 13.22 16.67
CA ALA A 156 37.59 13.40 16.98
C ALA A 156 36.93 12.03 17.20
N PRO A 157 37.10 11.42 18.39
CA PRO A 157 36.68 10.04 18.65
C PRO A 157 35.20 9.76 18.36
N MET A 158 34.32 10.73 18.64
CA MET A 158 32.88 10.58 18.37
C MET A 158 32.54 10.65 16.88
N GLN A 159 33.32 11.39 16.07
CA GLN A 159 33.15 11.42 14.62
C GLN A 159 33.63 10.10 14.00
N GLY A 160 34.76 9.57 14.48
CA GLY A 160 35.27 8.24 14.10
C GLY A 160 34.26 7.12 14.39
N ARG A 161 33.67 7.12 15.60
CA ARG A 161 32.63 6.15 15.98
C ARG A 161 31.43 6.15 15.04
N ILE A 162 30.98 7.32 14.55
CA ILE A 162 29.89 7.38 13.57
C ILE A 162 30.28 6.71 12.25
N LEU A 163 31.50 6.95 11.75
CA LEU A 163 31.97 6.31 10.52
C LEU A 163 32.06 4.79 10.67
N GLU A 164 32.54 4.31 11.81
CA GLU A 164 32.59 2.88 12.13
C GLU A 164 31.20 2.26 12.16
N MET A 165 30.22 2.92 12.80
CA MET A 165 28.83 2.45 12.82
C MET A 165 28.22 2.41 11.42
N VAL A 166 28.41 3.45 10.61
CA VAL A 166 27.92 3.50 9.22
C VAL A 166 28.56 2.37 8.42
N ARG A 167 29.87 2.13 8.58
CA ARG A 167 30.60 1.05 7.89
C ARG A 167 30.15 -0.34 8.33
N ALA A 168 29.92 -0.55 9.63
CA ALA A 168 29.43 -1.82 10.17
C ALA A 168 28.04 -2.19 9.62
N GLN A 169 27.22 -1.19 9.28
CA GLN A 169 25.91 -1.35 8.64
C GLN A 169 25.99 -1.43 7.10
N GLY A 170 27.16 -1.72 6.53
CA GLY A 170 27.33 -1.84 5.08
C GLY A 170 27.40 -0.50 4.34
N GLY A 171 27.77 0.57 5.03
CA GLY A 171 28.07 1.88 4.45
C GLY A 171 26.91 2.88 4.42
N ARG A 172 25.74 2.50 4.96
CA ARG A 172 24.55 3.35 5.06
C ARG A 172 23.76 3.03 6.32
N VAL A 173 23.15 4.06 6.91
CA VAL A 173 22.34 3.92 8.13
C VAL A 173 21.42 5.14 8.26
N THR A 174 20.29 4.99 8.93
CA THR A 174 19.40 6.12 9.19
C THR A 174 19.90 6.99 10.35
N LEU A 175 19.61 8.28 10.31
CA LEU A 175 19.96 9.20 11.39
C LEU A 175 19.24 8.84 12.70
N SER A 176 18.01 8.32 12.65
CA SER A 176 17.33 7.79 13.85
C SER A 176 18.07 6.61 14.47
N ALA A 177 18.56 5.66 13.66
CA ALA A 177 19.34 4.53 14.16
C ALA A 177 20.65 4.99 14.81
N LEU A 178 21.36 5.94 14.19
CA LEU A 178 22.54 6.57 14.80
C LEU A 178 22.21 7.26 16.14
N ARG A 179 21.07 7.97 16.22
CA ARG A 179 20.63 8.66 17.44
C ARG A 179 20.28 7.72 18.58
N ARG A 180 19.80 6.50 18.27
CA ARG A 180 19.47 5.48 19.26
C ARG A 180 20.70 5.06 20.07
N GLU A 181 21.85 4.99 19.42
CA GLU A 181 23.13 4.66 20.08
C GLU A 181 23.90 5.92 20.53
N LEU A 182 23.84 7.00 19.75
CA LEU A 182 24.57 8.24 19.98
C LEU A 182 23.64 9.46 19.91
N LYS A 183 23.17 9.93 21.07
CA LYS A 183 22.24 11.08 21.17
C LYS A 183 22.74 12.36 20.46
N GLN A 184 24.05 12.55 20.37
CA GLN A 184 24.70 13.71 19.75
C GLN A 184 24.93 13.55 18.23
N ALA A 185 24.48 12.43 17.62
CA ALA A 185 24.76 12.10 16.22
C ALA A 185 24.37 13.20 15.24
N THR A 186 23.29 13.96 15.47
CA THR A 186 22.83 15.02 14.57
C THR A 186 23.91 16.06 14.25
N GLY A 187 24.57 16.60 15.29
CA GLY A 187 25.59 17.64 15.11
C GLY A 187 26.86 17.09 14.47
N LEU A 188 27.23 15.86 14.86
CA LEU A 188 28.42 15.19 14.35
C LEU A 188 28.27 14.81 12.89
N VAL A 189 27.12 14.26 12.50
CA VAL A 189 26.76 13.95 11.10
C VAL A 189 26.79 15.21 10.26
N LYS A 190 26.23 16.33 10.74
CA LYS A 190 26.28 17.61 10.02
C LYS A 190 27.72 18.00 9.68
N SER A 191 28.61 17.98 10.67
CA SER A 191 30.03 18.30 10.46
C SER A 191 30.74 17.32 9.52
N LEU A 192 30.42 16.02 9.60
CA LEU A 192 30.98 15.01 8.71
C LEU A 192 30.50 15.17 7.26
N VAL A 193 29.24 15.57 7.06
CA VAL A 193 28.70 15.88 5.72
C VAL A 193 29.37 17.12 5.13
N GLU A 194 29.53 18.20 5.91
CA GLU A 194 30.21 19.43 5.47
C GLU A 194 31.67 19.18 5.08
N LYS A 195 32.34 18.27 5.79
CA LYS A 195 33.73 17.85 5.51
C LYS A 195 33.84 16.79 4.41
N GLY A 196 32.72 16.37 3.81
CA GLY A 196 32.69 15.38 2.73
C GLY A 196 32.95 13.94 3.16
N TRP A 197 32.82 13.62 4.46
CA TRP A 197 32.97 12.24 4.98
C TRP A 197 31.73 11.38 4.74
N LEU A 198 30.57 12.02 4.91
CA LEU A 198 29.26 11.40 4.78
C LEU A 198 28.41 12.17 3.77
N SER A 199 27.46 11.48 3.16
CA SER A 199 26.37 12.08 2.40
C SER A 199 25.05 11.91 3.15
N ARG A 200 24.12 12.83 2.94
CA ARG A 200 22.78 12.78 3.53
C ARG A 200 21.73 12.81 2.41
N ALA A 201 20.83 11.85 2.44
CA ALA A 201 19.65 11.82 1.56
C ALA A 201 18.39 11.57 2.41
N GLU A 202 17.23 12.02 1.93
CA GLU A 202 15.96 11.65 2.52
C GLU A 202 15.52 10.29 1.96
N VAL A 203 15.14 9.35 2.83
CA VAL A 203 14.68 8.01 2.46
C VAL A 203 13.35 7.70 3.14
N ARG A 204 12.52 6.88 2.50
CA ARG A 204 11.32 6.31 3.10
C ARG A 204 11.74 5.24 4.12
N VAL A 205 11.24 5.37 5.33
CA VAL A 205 11.34 4.35 6.37
C VAL A 205 9.99 3.69 6.52
N GLU A 206 9.99 2.36 6.54
CA GLU A 206 8.78 1.57 6.72
C GLU A 206 8.52 1.33 8.21
N ARG A 207 7.28 1.54 8.64
CA ARG A 207 6.83 1.15 9.98
C ARG A 207 6.44 -0.32 9.92
N ASP A 208 7.44 -1.21 10.06
CA ASP A 208 7.19 -2.65 10.13
C ASP A 208 6.68 -3.00 11.55
N PRO A 209 5.42 -3.45 11.67
CA PRO A 209 4.85 -3.82 12.97
C PRO A 209 5.57 -5.00 13.63
N PHE A 210 6.40 -5.74 12.89
CA PHE A 210 7.14 -6.92 13.37
C PHE A 210 8.65 -6.72 13.37
N GLN A 211 9.15 -5.48 13.29
CA GLN A 211 10.58 -5.17 13.17
C GLN A 211 11.46 -5.76 14.30
N ASP A 212 10.89 -5.94 15.50
CA ASP A 212 11.57 -6.40 16.70
C ASP A 212 11.31 -7.91 16.96
N GLU A 213 10.55 -8.57 16.10
CA GLU A 213 10.21 -10.00 16.22
C GLU A 213 11.19 -10.87 15.43
N THR A 214 11.56 -12.01 16.00
CA THR A 214 12.36 -13.04 15.32
C THR A 214 11.51 -14.26 15.07
N PHE A 215 11.28 -14.57 13.80
CA PHE A 215 10.52 -15.75 13.39
C PHE A 215 11.46 -16.94 13.19
N LEU A 216 11.22 -18.03 13.90
CA LEU A 216 11.98 -19.26 13.69
C LEU A 216 11.49 -19.95 12.41
N PRO A 217 12.39 -20.24 11.44
CA PRO A 217 12.00 -20.94 10.22
C PRO A 217 11.30 -22.27 10.50
N SER A 218 10.21 -22.55 9.78
CA SER A 218 9.56 -23.86 9.77
C SER A 218 9.53 -24.43 8.35
N ALA A 219 9.55 -25.76 8.26
CA ALA A 219 9.48 -26.49 7.00
C ALA A 219 8.06 -27.02 6.75
N ALA A 220 7.78 -27.38 5.49
CA ALA A 220 6.58 -28.12 5.14
C ALA A 220 6.48 -29.41 5.95
N LEU A 221 5.31 -29.68 6.53
CA LEU A 221 5.07 -30.94 7.24
C LEU A 221 4.71 -32.04 6.24
N THR A 222 4.97 -33.29 6.63
CA THR A 222 4.45 -34.44 5.88
C THR A 222 2.94 -34.49 6.04
N LEU A 223 2.22 -34.38 4.93
CA LEU A 223 0.77 -34.45 4.91
C LEU A 223 0.28 -35.86 5.24
N THR A 224 -0.88 -35.94 5.90
CA THR A 224 -1.65 -37.20 5.94
C THR A 224 -2.22 -37.51 4.55
N GLU A 225 -2.68 -38.74 4.34
CA GLU A 225 -3.34 -39.15 3.09
C GLU A 225 -4.54 -38.24 2.77
N GLU A 226 -5.39 -37.95 3.77
CA GLU A 226 -6.55 -37.05 3.61
C GLU A 226 -6.12 -35.63 3.24
N GLN A 227 -5.10 -35.09 3.90
CA GLN A 227 -4.58 -33.74 3.60
C GLN A 227 -3.98 -33.67 2.19
N ALA A 228 -3.29 -34.73 1.75
CA ALA A 228 -2.72 -34.81 0.41
C ALA A 228 -3.81 -34.80 -0.66
N VAL A 229 -4.91 -35.55 -0.46
CA VAL A 229 -6.09 -35.52 -1.34
C VAL A 229 -6.71 -34.13 -1.39
N CYS A 230 -6.83 -33.45 -0.25
CA CYS A 230 -7.34 -32.07 -0.21
C CYS A 230 -6.41 -31.11 -0.97
N LEU A 231 -5.10 -31.22 -0.80
CA LEU A 231 -4.13 -30.38 -1.50
C LEU A 231 -4.18 -30.63 -3.01
N GLU A 232 -4.30 -31.88 -3.45
CA GLU A 232 -4.43 -32.24 -4.87
C GLU A 232 -5.68 -31.61 -5.49
N ALA A 233 -6.81 -31.65 -4.79
CA ALA A 233 -8.04 -30.99 -5.26
C ALA A 233 -7.87 -29.47 -5.41
N VAL A 234 -7.15 -28.83 -4.49
CA VAL A 234 -6.80 -27.40 -4.60
C VAL A 234 -5.87 -27.17 -5.80
N GLN A 235 -4.84 -27.98 -5.97
CA GLN A 235 -3.90 -27.87 -7.10
C GLN A 235 -4.58 -28.05 -8.45
N GLU A 236 -5.56 -28.96 -8.55
CA GLU A 236 -6.35 -29.14 -9.77
C GLU A 236 -7.21 -27.90 -10.06
N ALA A 237 -7.89 -27.36 -9.05
CA ALA A 237 -8.67 -26.13 -9.17
C ALA A 237 -7.80 -24.93 -9.60
N LEU A 238 -6.53 -24.87 -9.16
CA LEU A 238 -5.60 -23.81 -9.54
C LEU A 238 -5.15 -23.86 -11.01
N LYS A 239 -5.28 -25.01 -11.69
CA LYS A 239 -4.97 -25.15 -13.14
C LYS A 239 -6.00 -24.44 -14.00
N THR A 240 -7.28 -24.48 -13.62
CA THR A 240 -8.41 -23.87 -14.36
C THR A 240 -9.25 -22.95 -13.46
N PRO A 241 -8.68 -21.83 -12.98
CA PRO A 241 -9.29 -21.01 -11.93
C PRO A 241 -10.62 -20.36 -12.33
N THR A 242 -10.87 -20.14 -13.62
CA THR A 242 -12.14 -19.56 -14.11
C THR A 242 -13.30 -20.56 -14.09
N GLU A 243 -13.01 -21.86 -14.03
CA GLU A 243 -14.00 -22.95 -13.98
C GLU A 243 -14.08 -23.58 -12.60
N ALA A 244 -13.10 -23.30 -11.74
CA ALA A 244 -13.03 -23.79 -10.38
C ALA A 244 -14.23 -23.31 -9.55
N ARG A 245 -14.82 -24.24 -8.80
CA ARG A 245 -15.82 -23.93 -7.78
C ARG A 245 -15.12 -23.65 -6.44
N PRO A 246 -15.75 -22.88 -5.54
CA PRO A 246 -15.29 -22.79 -4.16
C PRO A 246 -15.14 -24.18 -3.54
N LEU A 247 -14.01 -24.42 -2.87
CA LEU A 247 -13.72 -25.68 -2.18
C LEU A 247 -13.94 -25.49 -0.67
N LEU A 248 -14.69 -26.41 -0.07
CA LEU A 248 -14.88 -26.45 1.38
C LEU A 248 -13.90 -27.47 1.99
N LEU A 249 -12.92 -26.99 2.77
CA LEU A 249 -12.06 -27.85 3.56
C LEU A 249 -12.66 -28.06 4.95
N HIS A 250 -13.39 -29.16 5.12
CA HIS A 250 -14.04 -29.49 6.38
C HIS A 250 -13.14 -30.35 7.28
N GLY A 251 -12.87 -29.86 8.49
CA GLY A 251 -12.09 -30.59 9.48
C GLY A 251 -12.13 -29.92 10.85
N VAL A 252 -12.15 -30.73 11.91
CA VAL A 252 -12.11 -30.24 13.31
C VAL A 252 -10.81 -29.49 13.60
N THR A 253 -10.78 -28.67 14.64
CA THR A 253 -9.54 -28.02 15.10
C THR A 253 -8.45 -29.08 15.36
N GLY A 254 -7.22 -28.79 14.94
CA GLY A 254 -6.10 -29.73 15.07
C GLY A 254 -5.99 -30.80 13.97
N SER A 255 -6.96 -30.92 13.06
CA SER A 255 -6.87 -31.80 11.88
C SER A 255 -5.81 -31.38 10.84
N GLY A 256 -5.19 -30.21 11.03
CA GLY A 256 -4.12 -29.70 10.17
C GLY A 256 -4.59 -28.96 8.92
N LYS A 257 -5.81 -28.40 8.91
CA LYS A 257 -6.31 -27.53 7.82
C LYS A 257 -5.31 -26.46 7.40
N THR A 258 -4.68 -25.80 8.38
CA THR A 258 -3.68 -24.77 8.14
C THR A 258 -2.48 -25.27 7.34
N GLU A 259 -2.05 -26.52 7.50
CA GLU A 259 -0.93 -27.05 6.72
C GLU A 259 -1.30 -27.21 5.25
N VAL A 260 -2.55 -27.61 4.95
CA VAL A 260 -3.08 -27.64 3.58
C VAL A 260 -3.08 -26.24 2.98
N TYR A 261 -3.49 -25.21 3.74
CA TYR A 261 -3.45 -23.81 3.30
C TYR A 261 -2.03 -23.38 2.96
N LEU A 262 -1.08 -23.64 3.86
CA LEU A 262 0.32 -23.27 3.68
C LEU A 262 0.93 -23.96 2.45
N GLN A 263 0.67 -25.25 2.22
CA GLN A 263 1.20 -25.92 1.03
C GLN A 263 0.49 -25.51 -0.27
N ALA A 264 -0.81 -25.19 -0.23
CA ALA A 264 -1.53 -24.65 -1.37
C ALA A 264 -0.98 -23.28 -1.80
N ILE A 265 -0.71 -22.40 -0.82
CA ILE A 265 -0.10 -21.09 -1.09
C ILE A 265 1.28 -21.26 -1.70
N ALA A 266 2.10 -22.22 -1.25
CA ALA A 266 3.42 -22.46 -1.83
C ALA A 266 3.33 -22.69 -3.36
N GLY A 267 2.39 -23.53 -3.83
CA GLY A 267 2.17 -23.75 -5.27
C GLY A 267 1.68 -22.49 -6.02
N VAL A 268 0.89 -21.64 -5.36
CA VAL A 268 0.47 -20.34 -5.92
C VAL A 268 1.65 -19.38 -6.08
N LEU A 269 2.54 -19.35 -5.09
CA LEU A 269 3.74 -18.52 -5.12
C LEU A 269 4.74 -19.00 -6.19
N GLU A 270 4.90 -20.32 -6.37
CA GLU A 270 5.71 -20.90 -7.44
C GLU A 270 5.21 -20.50 -8.83
N ALA A 271 3.89 -20.29 -8.99
CA ALA A 271 3.29 -19.76 -10.21
C ALA A 271 3.40 -18.22 -10.35
N GLY A 272 4.11 -17.53 -9.46
CA GLY A 272 4.30 -16.07 -9.47
C GLY A 272 3.05 -15.26 -9.09
N LYS A 273 2.05 -15.93 -8.51
CA LYS A 273 0.79 -15.33 -8.05
C LYS A 273 0.84 -15.03 -6.55
N THR A 274 -0.14 -14.28 -6.07
CA THR A 274 -0.26 -13.87 -4.66
C THR A 274 -1.40 -14.59 -3.95
N ALA A 275 -1.33 -14.69 -2.63
CA ALA A 275 -2.37 -15.29 -1.80
C ALA A 275 -3.00 -14.27 -0.85
N LEU A 276 -4.32 -14.37 -0.68
CA LEU A 276 -5.06 -13.66 0.37
C LEU A 276 -5.59 -14.68 1.39
N VAL A 277 -5.30 -14.47 2.66
CA VAL A 277 -5.79 -15.28 3.76
C VAL A 277 -6.64 -14.39 4.66
N LEU A 278 -7.95 -14.64 4.62
CA LEU A 278 -8.91 -14.03 5.51
C LEU A 278 -9.06 -14.93 6.74
N VAL A 279 -8.78 -14.36 7.89
CA VAL A 279 -9.03 -14.99 9.19
C VAL A 279 -10.01 -14.13 9.97
N PRO A 280 -10.75 -14.69 10.93
CA PRO A 280 -11.60 -13.88 11.78
C PRO A 280 -10.79 -12.84 12.56
N GLU A 281 -11.41 -11.70 12.87
CA GLU A 281 -10.70 -10.57 13.50
C GLU A 281 -10.10 -10.94 14.87
N ILE A 282 -10.81 -11.78 15.63
CA ILE A 282 -10.34 -12.30 16.93
C ILE A 282 -9.26 -13.38 16.80
N SER A 283 -9.21 -14.04 15.64
CA SER A 283 -8.34 -15.18 15.34
C SER A 283 -7.05 -14.78 14.63
N LEU A 284 -6.92 -13.51 14.24
CA LEU A 284 -5.65 -12.90 13.83
C LEU A 284 -4.74 -12.68 15.04
N THR A 285 -4.43 -13.78 15.71
CA THR A 285 -3.51 -13.84 16.82
C THR A 285 -2.08 -13.68 16.31
N PRO A 286 -1.15 -13.21 17.16
CA PRO A 286 0.28 -13.25 16.87
C PRO A 286 0.75 -14.64 16.42
N GLN A 287 0.16 -15.71 16.98
CA GLN A 287 0.47 -17.10 16.61
C GLN A 287 0.13 -17.43 15.15
N THR A 288 -1.00 -16.94 14.63
CA THR A 288 -1.37 -17.13 13.22
C THR A 288 -0.36 -16.41 12.32
N ILE A 289 -0.04 -15.15 12.63
CA ILE A 289 0.93 -14.36 11.86
C ILE A 289 2.32 -15.01 11.90
N GLU A 290 2.77 -15.41 13.10
CA GLU A 290 4.04 -16.08 13.34
C GLU A 290 4.13 -17.36 12.51
N ARG A 291 3.07 -18.17 12.46
CA ARG A 291 3.05 -19.41 11.66
C ARG A 291 3.30 -19.14 10.17
N PHE A 292 2.66 -18.13 9.60
CA PHE A 292 2.88 -17.78 8.19
C PHE A 292 4.29 -17.20 7.97
N LYS A 293 4.74 -16.27 8.81
CA LYS A 293 6.09 -15.69 8.70
C LYS A 293 7.19 -16.73 8.90
N ALA A 294 7.01 -17.68 9.82
CA ALA A 294 7.90 -18.82 10.04
C ALA A 294 7.96 -19.74 8.81
N ARG A 295 6.80 -20.06 8.21
CA ARG A 295 6.71 -20.96 7.05
C ARG A 295 7.30 -20.36 5.77
N TYR A 296 7.23 -19.03 5.64
CA TYR A 296 7.76 -18.25 4.52
C TYR A 296 8.92 -17.36 4.97
N SER A 297 9.79 -17.93 5.82
CA SER A 297 10.89 -17.20 6.46
C SER A 297 11.90 -16.61 5.47
N ASP A 298 12.06 -17.22 4.29
CA ASP A 298 12.88 -16.75 3.17
C ASP A 298 12.36 -15.44 2.53
N ARG A 299 11.13 -15.05 2.84
CA ARG A 299 10.44 -13.88 2.30
C ARG A 299 9.51 -13.22 3.32
N THR A 300 9.92 -13.21 4.59
CA THR A 300 9.11 -12.69 5.71
C THR A 300 8.63 -11.25 5.46
N GLU A 301 9.45 -10.44 4.79
CA GLU A 301 9.18 -9.07 4.37
C GLU A 301 8.11 -8.95 3.28
N ARG A 302 7.84 -10.05 2.56
CA ARG A 302 6.80 -10.17 1.52
C ARG A 302 5.47 -10.70 2.07
N VAL A 303 5.36 -10.94 3.38
CA VAL A 303 4.10 -11.25 4.06
C VAL A 303 3.54 -9.95 4.65
N ALA A 304 2.43 -9.48 4.09
CA ALA A 304 1.72 -8.31 4.57
C ALA A 304 0.57 -8.69 5.51
N VAL A 305 0.29 -7.82 6.47
CA VAL A 305 -0.71 -8.03 7.51
C VAL A 305 -1.67 -6.84 7.57
N LEU A 306 -2.98 -7.09 7.50
CA LEU A 306 -4.02 -6.04 7.49
C LEU A 306 -5.10 -6.30 8.55
N HIS A 307 -5.11 -5.49 9.61
CA HIS A 307 -6.15 -5.54 10.65
C HIS A 307 -6.30 -4.23 11.43
N SER A 308 -7.29 -4.21 12.32
CA SER A 308 -7.68 -3.05 13.12
C SER A 308 -6.65 -2.65 14.19
N LEU A 309 -5.87 -3.59 14.73
CA LEU A 309 -4.87 -3.31 15.78
C LEU A 309 -3.61 -2.57 15.28
N LEU A 310 -3.39 -2.51 13.96
CA LEU A 310 -2.30 -1.70 13.38
C LEU A 310 -2.59 -0.21 13.57
N SER A 311 -1.55 0.56 13.89
CA SER A 311 -1.60 2.02 13.84
C SER A 311 -1.94 2.51 12.43
N GLU A 312 -2.41 3.76 12.31
CA GLU A 312 -2.68 4.36 10.99
C GLU A 312 -1.44 4.35 10.08
N GLY A 313 -0.24 4.49 10.65
CA GLY A 313 1.02 4.49 9.92
C GLY A 313 1.44 3.11 9.41
N GLU A 314 1.36 2.08 10.26
CA GLU A 314 1.67 0.70 9.87
C GLU A 314 0.67 0.22 8.81
N ARG A 315 -0.62 0.47 9.00
CA ARG A 315 -1.66 0.08 8.03
C ARG A 315 -1.48 0.77 6.68
N HIS A 316 -1.02 2.02 6.68
CA HIS A 316 -0.66 2.73 5.46
C HIS A 316 0.51 2.05 4.75
N ASP A 317 1.56 1.72 5.48
CA ASP A 317 2.76 1.10 4.91
C ASP A 317 2.49 -0.32 4.39
N GLU A 318 1.75 -1.13 5.15
CA GLU A 318 1.28 -2.46 4.74
C GLU A 318 0.39 -2.40 3.49
N TRP A 319 -0.55 -1.44 3.42
CA TRP A 319 -1.36 -1.26 2.21
C TRP A 319 -0.51 -0.89 0.99
N TYR A 320 0.47 0.00 1.16
CA TYR A 320 1.40 0.35 0.07
C TYR A 320 2.36 -0.78 -0.28
N LYS A 321 2.79 -1.61 0.67
CA LYS A 321 3.57 -2.83 0.40
C LYS A 321 2.81 -3.76 -0.56
N ILE A 322 1.51 -3.93 -0.33
CA ILE A 322 0.64 -4.71 -1.22
C ILE A 322 0.48 -4.00 -2.57
N HIS A 323 0.11 -2.72 -2.55
CA HIS A 323 -0.15 -1.93 -3.75
C HIS A 323 1.07 -1.78 -4.67
N GLU A 324 2.28 -1.79 -4.11
CA GLU A 324 3.54 -1.73 -4.87
C GLU A 324 4.02 -3.11 -5.34
N GLY A 325 3.28 -4.19 -5.07
CA GLY A 325 3.65 -5.56 -5.45
C GLY A 325 4.81 -6.16 -4.61
N LYS A 326 5.06 -5.59 -3.43
CA LYS A 326 6.09 -6.06 -2.49
C LYS A 326 5.58 -7.16 -1.55
N ALA A 327 4.27 -7.38 -1.47
CA ALA A 327 3.66 -8.49 -0.75
C ALA A 327 3.25 -9.63 -1.71
N ASP A 328 3.58 -10.86 -1.33
CA ASP A 328 3.15 -12.09 -1.99
C ASP A 328 1.99 -12.76 -1.25
N ILE A 329 1.95 -12.59 0.07
CA ILE A 329 0.90 -13.12 0.94
C ILE A 329 0.31 -11.95 1.72
N VAL A 330 -1.01 -11.86 1.76
CA VAL A 330 -1.74 -10.92 2.63
C VAL A 330 -2.55 -11.73 3.63
N ILE A 331 -2.35 -11.46 4.90
CA ILE A 331 -3.12 -12.04 5.99
C ILE A 331 -3.91 -10.92 6.64
N GLY A 332 -5.21 -11.11 6.86
CA GLY A 332 -5.97 -10.09 7.55
C GLY A 332 -7.37 -10.50 7.93
N ALA A 333 -8.01 -9.59 8.66
CA ALA A 333 -9.43 -9.69 8.97
C ALA A 333 -10.29 -9.44 7.71
N ARG A 334 -11.62 -9.43 7.85
CA ARG A 334 -12.58 -9.19 6.75
C ARG A 334 -12.21 -8.03 5.82
N SER A 335 -11.71 -6.91 6.35
CA SER A 335 -11.34 -5.73 5.54
C SER A 335 -10.21 -5.99 4.53
N ALA A 336 -9.41 -7.04 4.72
CA ALA A 336 -8.33 -7.42 3.80
C ALA A 336 -8.85 -7.95 2.46
N ILE A 337 -10.16 -8.22 2.32
CA ILE A 337 -10.78 -8.51 1.02
C ILE A 337 -10.57 -7.37 0.00
N PHE A 338 -10.32 -6.14 0.49
CA PHE A 338 -10.02 -4.98 -0.33
C PHE A 338 -8.52 -4.74 -0.54
N ALA A 339 -7.67 -5.71 -0.22
CA ALA A 339 -6.24 -5.64 -0.50
C ALA A 339 -6.00 -5.51 -2.03
N PRO A 340 -5.19 -4.54 -2.49
CA PRO A 340 -4.99 -4.27 -3.91
C PRO A 340 -4.00 -5.26 -4.56
N LEU A 341 -4.35 -6.55 -4.55
CA LEU A 341 -3.55 -7.62 -5.16
C LEU A 341 -3.83 -7.73 -6.67
N GLU A 342 -2.80 -7.57 -7.49
CA GLU A 342 -2.93 -7.63 -8.96
C GLU A 342 -2.86 -9.07 -9.52
N ARG A 343 -2.06 -9.95 -8.89
CA ARG A 343 -1.80 -11.32 -9.38
C ARG A 343 -2.42 -12.38 -8.47
N LEU A 344 -3.64 -12.14 -8.00
CA LEU A 344 -4.33 -13.02 -7.06
C LEU A 344 -4.47 -14.45 -7.62
N GLY A 345 -3.97 -15.43 -6.87
CA GLY A 345 -4.04 -16.85 -7.22
C GLY A 345 -4.94 -17.69 -6.32
N ILE A 346 -5.02 -17.34 -5.02
CA ILE A 346 -5.92 -18.02 -4.08
C ILE A 346 -6.44 -17.04 -3.03
N ILE A 347 -7.71 -17.22 -2.65
CA ILE A 347 -8.29 -16.64 -1.44
C ILE A 347 -8.61 -17.80 -0.51
N ILE A 348 -8.11 -17.74 0.72
CA ILE A 348 -8.42 -18.69 1.78
C ILE A 348 -9.25 -17.95 2.81
N VAL A 349 -10.40 -18.50 3.17
CA VAL A 349 -11.24 -17.99 4.26
C VAL A 349 -11.22 -19.03 5.37
N ASP A 350 -10.51 -18.74 6.45
CA ASP A 350 -10.45 -19.61 7.62
C ASP A 350 -11.64 -19.33 8.54
N GLU A 351 -12.11 -20.39 9.20
CA GLU A 351 -13.27 -20.34 10.11
C GLU A 351 -14.50 -19.62 9.48
N GLU A 352 -14.87 -20.01 8.26
CA GLU A 352 -15.92 -19.33 7.45
C GLU A 352 -17.28 -19.18 8.14
N HIS A 353 -17.58 -20.09 9.08
CA HIS A 353 -18.81 -20.09 9.84
C HIS A 353 -18.88 -18.95 10.87
N GLU A 354 -17.75 -18.30 11.16
CA GLU A 354 -17.71 -17.20 12.11
C GLU A 354 -18.46 -15.99 11.53
N PRO A 355 -19.47 -15.46 12.25
CA PRO A 355 -20.30 -14.36 11.74
C PRO A 355 -19.58 -13.00 11.72
N SER A 356 -18.38 -12.92 12.30
CA SER A 356 -17.63 -11.69 12.61
C SER A 356 -16.37 -11.44 11.79
#